data_AF-A0A6J4FA20-F1
#
_entry.id   AF-A0A6J4FA20-F1
#
_cell.length_a   1.000
_cell.length_b   1.000
_cell.length_c   1.000
_cell.angle_alpha   90.00
_cell.angle_beta   90.00
_cell.angle_gamma   90.00
#
_symmetry.space_group_name_H-M   'P 1'
#
loop_
_entity.id
_entity.type
_entity.pdbx_description
1 polymer ?
#
loop_
_entity_poly.entity_id
_entity_poly.type
_entity_poly.pdbx_seq_one_letter_code
_entity_poly.pdbx_strand_id
1 'polypeptide(L)'
;MTTTISWPARLPRPTYDGYALEPQDATSRTDMEAGPARQRRRFTGTPTRIPVRWRMSQIEFATFEAWFRLKLADGAEWFAVDLLSGIGVAGHEARFPGQSGSPYRAVPGRSGSWIVTSVLEIRERPMFDEGALDILLAEDVVALFANIQTLHTTLHVGLSVSIRW
;
A
#
# COMPACT_ATOMS: atom_id res chain seq x y z
N MET A 1 7.34 -9.77 -22.09
CA MET A 1 7.58 -8.79 -21.02
C MET A 1 6.26 -8.05 -20.83
N THR A 2 5.53 -8.32 -19.75
CA THR A 2 4.25 -7.64 -19.49
C THR A 2 4.57 -6.28 -18.88
N THR A 3 4.37 -5.20 -19.63
CA THR A 3 4.55 -3.85 -19.11
C THR A 3 3.40 -3.55 -18.13
N THR A 4 3.71 -3.48 -16.84
CA THR A 4 2.73 -3.09 -15.81
C THR A 4 2.25 -1.67 -16.09
N ILE A 5 0.93 -1.47 -16.16
CA ILE A 5 0.32 -0.15 -16.32
C ILE A 5 0.65 0.68 -15.08
N SER A 6 1.00 1.96 -15.23
CA SER A 6 1.30 2.83 -14.10
C SER A 6 0.27 3.95 -13.97
N TRP A 7 0.07 4.40 -12.72
CA TRP A 7 -0.72 5.57 -12.42
C TRP A 7 -0.16 6.79 -13.19
N PRO A 8 -0.98 7.55 -13.92
CA PRO A 8 -0.50 8.67 -14.70
C PRO A 8 0.13 9.74 -13.81
N ALA A 9 1.39 10.11 -14.06
CA ALA A 9 2.12 11.11 -13.27
C ALA A 9 1.48 12.52 -13.28
N ARG A 10 0.63 12.80 -14.27
CA ARG A 10 -0.13 14.07 -14.37
C ARG A 10 -1.40 14.09 -13.51
N LEU A 11 -1.85 12.93 -13.00
CA LEU A 11 -2.99 12.87 -12.10
C LEU A 11 -2.52 13.04 -10.65
N PRO A 12 -3.31 13.72 -9.82
CA PRO A 12 -2.96 13.94 -8.43
C PRO A 12 -2.84 12.62 -7.67
N ARG A 13 -2.00 12.62 -6.63
CA ARG A 13 -1.94 11.51 -5.67
C ARG A 13 -3.22 11.47 -4.83
N PRO A 14 -3.61 10.29 -4.33
CA PRO A 14 -4.75 10.18 -3.44
C PRO A 14 -4.52 10.96 -2.15
N THR A 15 -5.56 11.66 -1.70
CA THR A 15 -5.62 12.35 -0.41
C THR A 15 -5.80 11.34 0.71
N TYR A 16 -5.25 11.65 1.89
CA TYR A 16 -5.41 10.81 3.09
C TYR A 16 -6.78 10.94 3.78
N ASP A 17 -7.66 11.81 3.28
CA ASP A 17 -9.01 12.01 3.80
C ASP A 17 -9.88 10.77 3.56
N GLY A 18 -10.28 10.09 4.65
CA GLY A 18 -11.00 8.82 4.60
C GLY A 18 -10.12 7.60 4.33
N TYR A 19 -8.79 7.71 4.44
CA TYR A 19 -7.86 6.61 4.19
C TYR A 19 -7.90 5.59 5.32
N ALA A 20 -8.14 4.32 4.97
CA ALA A 20 -8.15 3.20 5.91
C ALA A 20 -7.45 1.98 5.28
N LEU A 21 -6.66 1.25 6.05
CA LEU A 21 -6.07 -0.01 5.59
C LEU A 21 -6.88 -1.15 6.21
N GLU A 22 -7.70 -1.81 5.40
CA GLU A 22 -8.55 -2.92 5.84
C GLU A 22 -8.11 -4.23 5.16
N PRO A 23 -7.23 -5.01 5.81
CA PRO A 23 -6.83 -6.32 5.31
C PRO A 23 -8.05 -7.23 5.31
N GLN A 24 -8.28 -7.95 4.21
CA GLN A 24 -9.31 -8.98 4.21
C GLN A 24 -8.89 -10.15 5.12
N ASP A 25 -9.89 -10.88 5.65
CA ASP A 25 -9.65 -12.03 6.52
C ASP A 25 -8.90 -13.15 5.77
N ALA A 26 -7.65 -13.36 6.17
CA ALA A 26 -6.78 -14.42 5.65
C ALA A 26 -7.01 -15.78 6.31
N THR A 27 -7.83 -15.83 7.38
CA THR A 27 -7.94 -17.00 8.24
C THR A 27 -9.33 -17.61 8.18
N SER A 28 -9.38 -18.94 8.13
CA SER A 28 -10.62 -19.69 8.29
C SER A 28 -10.60 -20.40 9.63
N ARG A 29 -11.67 -20.20 10.39
CA ARG A 29 -11.97 -20.92 11.63
C ARG A 29 -12.91 -22.08 11.32
N THR A 30 -12.63 -23.24 11.87
CA THR A 30 -13.55 -24.38 11.87
C THR A 30 -13.85 -24.71 13.33
N ASP A 31 -15.13 -24.64 13.69
CA ASP A 31 -15.58 -25.03 15.03
C ASP A 31 -15.67 -26.57 15.10
N MET A 32 -15.27 -27.11 16.25
CA MET A 32 -15.25 -28.56 16.51
C MET A 32 -16.38 -28.91 17.48
N GLU A 33 -16.96 -30.10 17.32
CA GLU A 33 -18.04 -30.60 18.19
C GLU A 33 -17.60 -30.75 19.66
N ALA A 34 -16.30 -31.00 19.89
CA ALA A 34 -15.66 -30.88 21.19
C ALA A 34 -14.19 -30.44 21.03
N GLY A 35 -13.70 -29.58 21.92
CA GLY A 35 -12.32 -29.08 21.93
C GLY A 35 -12.13 -27.69 21.28
N PRO A 36 -10.90 -27.12 21.35
CA PRO A 36 -10.61 -25.79 20.84
C PRO A 36 -10.69 -25.74 19.31
N ALA A 37 -11.34 -24.69 18.78
CA ALA A 37 -11.48 -24.44 17.35
C ALA A 37 -10.10 -24.31 16.67
N ARG A 38 -9.96 -24.88 15.48
CA ARG A 38 -8.72 -24.78 14.70
C ARG A 38 -8.79 -23.59 13.75
N GLN A 39 -7.82 -22.69 13.84
CA GLN A 39 -7.65 -21.58 12.90
C GLN A 39 -6.46 -21.87 11.99
N ARG A 40 -6.64 -21.68 10.68
CA ARG A 40 -5.56 -21.77 9.69
C ARG A 40 -5.52 -20.53 8.83
N ARG A 41 -4.31 -20.05 8.51
CA ARG A 41 -4.09 -19.07 7.44
C ARG A 41 -4.33 -19.77 6.10
N ARG A 42 -5.30 -19.31 5.32
CA ARG A 42 -5.62 -19.85 3.99
C ARG A 42 -4.77 -19.21 2.90
N PHE A 43 -4.44 -17.93 3.04
CA PHE A 43 -3.74 -17.16 2.01
C PHE A 43 -2.52 -16.45 2.58
N THR A 44 -1.40 -16.49 1.86
CA THR A 44 -0.18 -15.74 2.17
C THR A 44 -0.29 -14.30 1.69
N GLY A 45 -0.79 -14.06 0.47
CA GLY A 45 -1.19 -12.75 -0.03
C GLY A 45 -2.71 -12.59 0.07
N THR A 46 -3.18 -11.81 1.05
CA THR A 46 -4.60 -11.48 1.16
C THR A 46 -4.82 -10.08 0.62
N PRO A 47 -5.68 -9.91 -0.40
CA PRO A 47 -5.93 -8.59 -0.96
C PRO A 47 -6.40 -7.63 0.13
N THR A 48 -5.83 -6.44 0.17
CA THR A 48 -6.23 -5.39 1.11
C THR A 48 -7.04 -4.35 0.35
N ARG A 49 -8.11 -3.86 0.96
CA ARG A 49 -8.92 -2.78 0.38
C ARG A 49 -8.49 -1.45 0.97
N ILE A 50 -8.25 -0.48 0.10
CA ILE A 50 -7.83 0.87 0.47
C ILE A 50 -8.82 1.87 -0.15
N PRO A 51 -9.66 2.54 0.65
CA PRO A 51 -10.43 3.67 0.17
C PRO A 51 -9.47 4.82 -0.16
N VAL A 52 -9.62 5.33 -1.37
CA VAL A 52 -8.82 6.42 -1.91
C VAL A 52 -9.75 7.53 -2.39
N ARG A 53 -9.25 8.75 -2.25
CA ARG A 53 -9.95 9.96 -2.67
C ARG A 53 -8.98 10.84 -3.44
N TRP A 54 -9.43 11.37 -4.57
CA TRP A 54 -8.68 12.33 -5.38
C TRP A 54 -9.49 13.60 -5.53
N ARG A 55 -8.79 14.73 -5.51
CA ARG A 55 -9.34 16.03 -5.89
C ARG A 55 -8.75 16.41 -7.23
N MET A 56 -9.58 16.42 -8.26
CA MET A 56 -9.16 16.64 -9.65
C MET A 56 -9.79 17.94 -10.20
N SER A 57 -9.11 18.61 -11.11
CA SER A 57 -9.71 19.59 -12.02
C SER A 57 -10.56 18.90 -13.09
N GLN A 58 -11.31 19.67 -13.88
CA GLN A 58 -12.09 19.12 -15.00
C GLN A 58 -11.22 18.36 -16.02
N ILE A 59 -10.04 18.89 -16.37
CA ILE A 59 -9.13 18.27 -17.33
C ILE A 59 -8.51 16.98 -16.76
N GLU A 60 -8.14 17.00 -15.47
CA GLU A 60 -7.62 15.82 -14.78
C GLU A 60 -8.69 14.72 -14.70
N PHE A 61 -9.93 15.07 -14.39
CA PHE A 61 -11.01 14.09 -14.35
C PHE A 61 -11.30 13.47 -15.72
N ALA A 62 -11.37 14.27 -16.78
CA ALA A 62 -11.53 13.75 -18.15
C ALA A 62 -10.35 12.85 -18.57
N THR A 63 -9.13 13.19 -18.13
CA THR A 63 -7.94 12.36 -18.35
C THR A 63 -8.03 11.03 -17.60
N PHE A 64 -8.51 11.06 -16.35
CA PHE A 64 -8.74 9.87 -15.55
C PHE A 64 -9.78 8.95 -16.20
N GLU A 65 -10.91 9.46 -16.67
CA GLU A 65 -11.96 8.66 -17.33
C GLU A 65 -11.41 7.98 -18.60
N ALA A 66 -10.68 8.71 -19.43
CA ALA A 66 -10.07 8.17 -20.63
C ALA A 66 -9.02 7.10 -20.31
N TRP A 67 -8.16 7.33 -19.31
CA TRP A 67 -7.17 6.34 -18.87
C TRP A 67 -7.83 5.09 -18.28
N PHE A 68 -8.82 5.27 -17.41
CA PHE A 68 -9.56 4.17 -16.78
C PHE A 68 -10.20 3.25 -17.83
N ARG A 69 -10.86 3.82 -18.84
CA ARG A 69 -11.49 3.04 -19.91
C ARG A 69 -10.46 2.42 -20.86
N LEU A 70 -9.53 3.22 -21.37
CA LEU A 70 -8.67 2.84 -22.50
C LEU A 70 -7.40 2.09 -22.09
N LYS A 71 -6.93 2.25 -20.86
CA LYS A 71 -5.71 1.60 -20.35
C LYS A 71 -6.02 0.51 -19.33
N LEU A 72 -7.01 0.71 -18.47
CA LEU A 72 -7.34 -0.26 -17.42
C LEU A 72 -8.48 -1.24 -17.77
N ALA A 73 -9.03 -1.18 -18.99
CA ALA A 73 -10.18 -1.99 -19.40
C ALA A 73 -11.33 -1.88 -18.39
N ASP A 74 -11.72 -0.64 -18.08
CA ASP A 74 -12.76 -0.32 -17.09
C ASP A 74 -12.44 -0.83 -15.67
N GLY A 75 -11.15 -0.86 -15.33
CA GLY A 75 -10.65 -1.22 -14.00
C GLY A 75 -10.33 -2.71 -13.80
N ALA A 76 -10.43 -3.53 -14.86
CA ALA A 76 -10.13 -4.96 -14.81
C ALA A 76 -8.64 -5.28 -14.69
N GLU A 77 -7.77 -4.39 -15.18
CA GLU A 77 -6.32 -4.58 -15.18
C GLU A 77 -5.64 -4.09 -13.90
N TRP A 78 -4.51 -4.71 -13.56
CA TRP A 78 -3.65 -4.28 -12.46
C TRP A 78 -2.75 -3.11 -12.89
N PHE A 79 -2.49 -2.20 -11.95
CA PHE A 79 -1.59 -1.07 -12.17
C PHE A 79 -0.75 -0.72 -10.95
N ALA A 80 0.41 -0.14 -11.20
CA ALA A 80 1.30 0.39 -10.19
C ALA A 80 0.84 1.79 -9.73
N VAL A 81 0.72 1.99 -8.43
CA VAL A 81 0.38 3.29 -7.83
C VAL A 81 1.07 3.46 -6.47
N ASP A 82 1.54 4.68 -6.20
CA ASP A 82 2.11 5.02 -4.89
C ASP A 82 0.98 5.27 -3.88
N LEU A 83 0.95 4.47 -2.82
CA LEU A 83 -0.04 4.57 -1.74
C LEU A 83 0.66 4.59 -0.38
N LEU A 84 -0.01 5.14 0.62
CA LEU A 84 0.49 5.16 1.99
C LEU A 84 0.30 3.79 2.65
N SER A 85 1.36 3.23 3.21
CA SER A 85 1.37 1.99 3.95
C SER A 85 2.11 2.15 5.28
N GLY A 86 2.23 1.06 6.05
CA GLY A 86 2.92 1.07 7.35
C GLY A 86 4.40 1.45 7.28
N ILE A 87 5.03 1.35 6.10
CA ILE A 87 6.42 1.76 5.87
C ILE A 87 6.54 3.14 5.20
N GLY A 88 5.43 3.89 5.10
CA GLY A 88 5.36 5.18 4.40
C GLY A 88 4.74 5.06 3.01
N VAL A 89 5.04 6.03 2.12
CA VAL A 89 4.53 6.00 0.74
C VAL A 89 5.37 5.04 -0.10
N ALA A 90 4.76 3.96 -0.57
CA ALA A 90 5.42 2.92 -1.34
C ALA A 90 4.61 2.57 -2.59
N GLY A 91 5.27 1.98 -3.59
CA GLY A 91 4.62 1.47 -4.78
C GLY A 91 3.79 0.22 -4.46
N HIS A 92 2.55 0.18 -4.93
CA HIS A 92 1.63 -0.94 -4.77
C HIS A 92 1.09 -1.36 -6.14
N GLU A 93 0.87 -2.66 -6.32
CA GLU A 93 0.08 -3.19 -7.44
C GLU A 93 -1.40 -3.22 -7.00
N ALA A 94 -2.21 -2.38 -7.64
CA ALA A 94 -3.61 -2.14 -7.30
C ALA A 94 -4.54 -2.42 -8.47
N ARG A 95 -5.82 -2.66 -8.16
CA ARG A 95 -6.91 -2.83 -9.13
C ARG A 95 -8.22 -2.28 -8.56
N PHE A 96 -9.15 -1.91 -9.43
CA PHE A 96 -10.51 -1.58 -9.02
C PHE A 96 -11.32 -2.89 -8.77
N PRO A 97 -11.98 -3.04 -7.61
CA PRO A 97 -12.70 -4.27 -7.27
C PRO A 97 -13.92 -4.42 -8.17
N GLY A 98 -13.99 -5.52 -8.92
CA GLY A 98 -15.06 -5.75 -9.89
C GLY A 98 -16.41 -6.22 -9.32
N GLN A 99 -16.51 -6.55 -8.02
CA GLN A 99 -17.60 -7.40 -7.53
C GLN A 99 -18.72 -6.72 -6.71
N SER A 100 -18.70 -5.40 -6.49
CA SER A 100 -19.88 -4.74 -5.87
C SER A 100 -19.87 -3.22 -6.06
N GLY A 101 -20.64 -2.73 -7.03
CA GLY A 101 -20.91 -1.30 -7.22
C GLY A 101 -20.09 -0.61 -8.32
N SER A 102 -20.24 0.71 -8.42
CA SER A 102 -19.46 1.54 -9.35
C SER A 102 -17.97 1.54 -8.96
N PRO A 103 -17.03 1.34 -9.91
CA PRO A 103 -15.60 1.22 -9.63
C PRO A 103 -15.03 2.48 -8.97
N TYR A 104 -15.61 3.64 -9.26
CA TYR A 104 -15.38 4.89 -8.58
C TYR A 104 -16.67 5.71 -8.53
N ARG A 105 -16.70 6.71 -7.66
CA ARG A 105 -17.76 7.72 -7.57
C ARG A 105 -17.14 9.09 -7.74
N ALA A 106 -17.63 9.86 -8.71
CA ALA A 106 -17.20 11.23 -8.95
C ALA A 106 -18.30 12.22 -8.55
N VAL A 107 -17.94 13.23 -7.74
CA VAL A 107 -18.86 14.29 -7.31
C VAL A 107 -18.32 15.64 -7.78
N PRO A 108 -19.14 16.45 -8.47
CA PRO A 108 -18.75 17.80 -8.83
C PRO A 108 -18.67 18.68 -7.56
N GLY A 109 -17.55 19.37 -7.41
CA GLY A 109 -17.31 20.40 -6.41
C GLY A 109 -17.54 21.81 -6.97
N ARG A 110 -17.39 22.81 -6.11
CA ARG A 110 -17.40 24.22 -6.55
C ARG A 110 -16.20 24.49 -7.47
N SER A 111 -16.32 25.50 -8.34
CA SER A 111 -15.28 25.98 -9.27
C SER A 111 -14.70 24.94 -10.24
N GLY A 112 -15.52 23.99 -10.73
CA GLY A 112 -15.08 22.99 -11.72
C GLY A 112 -14.11 21.93 -11.18
N SER A 113 -14.02 21.79 -9.85
CA SER A 113 -13.29 20.69 -9.22
C SER A 113 -14.15 19.43 -9.12
N TRP A 114 -13.53 18.27 -9.10
CA TRP A 114 -14.16 16.96 -8.96
C TRP A 114 -13.54 16.22 -7.79
N ILE A 115 -14.38 15.58 -6.99
CA ILE A 115 -13.94 14.66 -5.93
C ILE A 115 -14.24 13.26 -6.42
N VAL A 116 -13.19 12.49 -6.68
CA VAL A 116 -13.29 11.10 -7.12
C VAL A 116 -12.93 10.21 -5.93
N THR A 117 -13.84 9.33 -5.54
CA THR A 117 -13.64 8.36 -4.46
C THR A 117 -13.74 6.95 -5.01
N SER A 118 -12.85 6.07 -4.59
CA SER A 118 -12.86 4.66 -4.98
C SER A 118 -12.30 3.81 -3.85
N VAL A 119 -12.46 2.49 -3.95
CA VAL A 119 -11.76 1.51 -3.11
C VAL A 119 -10.83 0.74 -4.04
N LEU A 120 -9.55 0.71 -3.75
CA LEU A 120 -8.57 -0.08 -4.50
C LEU A 120 -8.29 -1.39 -3.77
N GLU A 121 -8.24 -2.48 -4.53
CA GLU A 121 -7.75 -3.78 -4.08
C GLU A 121 -6.26 -3.85 -4.39
N ILE A 122 -5.42 -4.05 -3.37
CA ILE A 122 -3.98 -4.22 -3.53
C ILE A 122 -3.58 -5.68 -3.31
N ARG A 123 -2.66 -6.19 -4.14
CA ARG A 123 -2.26 -7.61 -4.13
C ARG A 123 -1.33 -7.95 -2.98
N GLU A 124 -0.28 -7.15 -2.82
CA GLU A 124 0.73 -7.31 -1.79
C GLU A 124 1.01 -5.95 -1.16
N ARG A 125 1.15 -5.95 0.17
CA ARG A 125 1.54 -4.76 0.92
C ARG A 125 3.05 -4.80 1.15
N PRO A 126 3.77 -3.76 0.75
CA PRO A 126 5.14 -3.54 1.22
C PRO A 126 5.14 -3.53 2.75
N MET A 127 5.93 -4.41 3.34
CA MET A 127 6.17 -4.50 4.77
C MET A 127 7.64 -4.79 5.02
N PHE A 128 8.08 -4.65 6.26
CA PHE A 128 9.39 -5.12 6.67
C PHE A 128 9.54 -6.61 6.39
N ASP A 129 10.72 -7.00 5.94
CA ASP A 129 11.10 -8.41 5.88
C ASP A 129 11.38 -8.95 7.29
N GLU A 130 11.61 -10.25 7.40
CA GLU A 130 11.86 -10.93 8.67
C GLU A 130 13.08 -10.36 9.39
N GLY A 131 14.17 -10.11 8.66
CA GLY A 131 15.39 -9.55 9.25
C GLY A 131 15.20 -8.14 9.82
N ALA A 132 14.50 -7.26 9.10
CA ALA A 132 14.18 -5.94 9.63
C ALA A 132 13.22 -6.04 10.83
N LEU A 133 12.25 -6.95 10.81
CA LEU A 133 11.33 -7.17 11.92
C LEU A 133 12.08 -7.62 13.18
N ASP A 134 12.99 -8.59 13.07
CA ASP A 134 13.74 -9.12 14.21
C ASP A 134 14.56 -8.03 14.91
N ILE A 135 15.22 -7.17 14.13
CA ILE A 135 15.97 -6.02 14.65
C ILE A 135 15.03 -5.04 15.36
N LEU A 136 13.92 -4.66 14.72
CA LEU A 136 12.98 -3.69 15.27
C LEU A 136 12.26 -4.18 16.54
N LEU A 137 12.14 -5.50 16.73
CA LEU A 137 11.57 -6.11 17.94
C LEU A 137 12.59 -6.26 19.08
N ALA A 138 13.86 -6.51 18.75
CA ALA A 138 14.92 -6.71 19.73
C ALA A 138 15.47 -5.39 20.27
N GLU A 139 15.47 -4.33 19.46
CA GLU A 139 16.22 -3.10 19.74
C GLU A 139 15.32 -1.89 20.00
N ASP A 140 15.84 -0.95 20.80
CA ASP A 140 15.28 0.41 20.87
C ASP A 140 15.71 1.21 19.64
N VAL A 141 14.82 1.25 18.66
CA VAL A 141 15.02 1.90 17.38
C VAL A 141 15.37 3.39 17.52
N VAL A 142 14.79 4.10 18.49
CA VAL A 142 15.05 5.53 18.69
C VAL A 142 16.47 5.72 19.20
N ALA A 143 16.88 4.91 20.17
CA ALA A 143 18.26 4.93 20.68
C ALA A 143 19.26 4.52 19.60
N LEU A 144 18.92 3.53 18.77
CA LEU A 144 19.77 3.03 17.69
C LEU A 144 19.99 4.11 16.63
N PHE A 145 18.93 4.81 16.19
CA PHE A 145 19.06 5.94 15.27
C PHE A 145 19.82 7.12 15.87
N ALA A 146 19.59 7.44 17.15
CA ALA A 146 20.30 8.53 17.82
C ALA A 146 21.81 8.28 17.89
N ASN A 147 22.23 7.01 17.99
CA ASN A 147 23.63 6.63 18.18
C ASN A 147 24.32 6.12 16.92
N ILE A 148 23.61 6.00 15.79
CA ILE A 148 24.13 5.32 14.59
C ILE A 148 25.43 5.95 14.06
N GLN A 149 25.53 7.29 14.13
CA GLN A 149 26.70 8.02 13.67
C GLN A 149 27.89 7.84 14.62
N THR A 150 27.62 7.82 15.93
CA THR A 150 28.63 7.57 16.96
C THR A 150 29.16 6.15 16.88
N LEU A 151 28.27 5.17 16.67
CA LEU A 151 28.63 3.77 16.45
C LEU A 151 29.50 3.63 15.19
N HIS A 152 29.07 4.18 14.05
CA HIS A 152 29.84 4.17 12.81
C HIS A 152 31.24 4.74 13.00
N THR A 153 31.35 5.91 13.63
CA THR A 153 32.64 6.55 13.88
C THR A 153 33.51 5.69 14.80
N THR A 154 32.93 5.12 15.86
CA THR A 154 33.68 4.26 16.80
C THR A 154 34.20 2.99 16.12
N LEU A 155 33.37 2.34 15.30
CA LEU A 155 33.73 1.11 14.59
C LEU A 155 34.79 1.33 13.50
N HIS A 156 34.70 2.42 12.74
CA HIS A 156 35.56 2.65 11.59
C HIS A 156 36.78 3.53 11.87
N VAL A 157 36.76 4.35 12.93
CA VAL A 157 37.83 5.31 13.26
C VAL A 157 38.48 4.98 14.61
N GLY A 158 37.66 4.60 15.61
CA GLY A 158 38.11 4.42 16.98
C GLY A 158 38.74 3.06 17.28
N LEU A 159 38.30 1.99 16.61
CA LEU A 159 38.82 0.65 16.82
C LEU A 159 40.01 0.36 15.90
N SER A 160 41.15 0.00 16.50
CA SER A 160 42.36 -0.42 15.78
C SER A 160 42.28 -1.86 15.23
N VAL A 161 41.26 -2.62 15.65
CA VAL A 161 41.00 -3.97 15.16
C VAL A 161 40.07 -3.89 13.96
N SER A 162 40.54 -4.38 12.81
CA SER A 162 39.71 -4.58 11.62
C SER A 162 38.64 -5.62 11.91
N ILE A 163 37.41 -5.18 12.19
CA ILE A 163 36.25 -6.07 12.21
C ILE A 163 36.02 -6.53 10.76
N ARG A 164 36.21 -7.82 10.50
CA ARG A 164 35.86 -8.42 9.21
C ARG A 164 34.37 -8.79 9.25
N TRP A 165 33.61 -8.15 8.37
CA TRP A 165 32.20 -8.42 8.12
C TRP A 165 32.05 -9.58 7.14
#